data_AF-A0A8B6GBR7-F1
#
_entry.id   AF-A0A8B6GBR7-F1
#
_cell.length_a   1.000
_cell.length_b   1.000
_cell.length_c   1.000
_cell.angle_alpha   90.00
_cell.angle_beta   90.00
_cell.angle_gamma   90.00
#
_symmetry.space_group_name_H-M   'P 1'
#
loop_
_entity.id
_entity.type
_entity.pdbx_description
1 polymer ?
#
loop_
_entity_poly.entity_id
_entity_poly.type
_entity_poly.pdbx_seq_one_letter_code
_entity_poly.pdbx_strand_id
1 'polypeptide(L)'
;MHWRKLGTVEDDIFWVVSVPAIWNDSAKQFMRESAEKVGIKGDKFIMVYEPEAASIYARLLPVDKLVGNNGAVILKAFDPGRKFIVLDAGGGTVDISAQQVLENGELKIIHKECGGPWGGECINQQFVNMLKEIFGNEVMKQFKCNNGEDFLQLLRDFEVKKKNYKVEGKESVTIRMPLSLTELFIDIEGSDVATKIASSILNETVRLKRDKLYIARSIVDNFFLRNHTKYH
;
A
#
# COMPACT_ATOMS: atom_id res chain seq x y z
N MET A 1 5.58 -10.18 -24.12
CA MET A 1 5.38 -8.72 -23.98
C MET A 1 4.73 -8.18 -25.25
N HIS A 2 3.78 -7.24 -25.14
CA HIS A 2 2.88 -6.82 -26.23
C HIS A 2 3.58 -6.07 -27.40
N TRP A 3 4.77 -5.52 -27.18
CA TRP A 3 5.52 -4.71 -28.16
C TRP A 3 6.07 -5.51 -29.36
N ARG A 4 6.26 -6.82 -29.25
CA ARG A 4 6.73 -7.68 -30.36
C ARG A 4 5.78 -7.70 -31.57
N LYS A 5 4.52 -7.27 -31.39
CA LYS A 5 3.51 -7.20 -32.45
C LYS A 5 3.61 -5.93 -33.31
N LEU A 6 4.47 -4.97 -32.94
CA LEU A 6 4.64 -3.68 -33.63
C LEU A 6 5.92 -3.61 -34.49
N GLY A 7 6.68 -4.71 -34.62
CA GLY A 7 7.98 -4.70 -35.30
C GLY A 7 9.12 -4.07 -34.51
N THR A 8 8.84 -3.60 -33.29
CA THR A 8 9.82 -3.05 -32.33
C THR A 8 10.80 -4.13 -31.88
N VAL A 9 12.09 -3.88 -32.01
CA VAL A 9 13.15 -4.73 -31.46
C VAL A 9 13.55 -4.23 -30.07
N GLU A 10 14.22 -5.09 -29.29
CA GLU A 10 14.60 -4.77 -27.91
C GLU A 10 15.49 -3.52 -27.81
N ASP A 11 16.32 -3.27 -28.82
CA ASP A 11 17.18 -2.08 -28.91
C ASP A 11 16.41 -0.76 -29.15
N ASP A 12 15.13 -0.83 -29.54
CA ASP A 12 14.25 0.33 -29.69
C ASP A 12 13.63 0.76 -28.36
N ILE A 13 13.76 -0.06 -27.30
CA ILE A 13 13.12 0.18 -26.01
C ILE A 13 14.05 0.98 -25.10
N PHE A 14 13.51 2.04 -24.52
CA PHE A 14 14.17 2.82 -23.47
C PHE A 14 13.34 2.71 -22.19
N TRP A 15 13.98 2.26 -21.11
CA TRP A 15 13.33 2.00 -19.83
C TRP A 15 13.48 3.20 -18.91
N VAL A 16 12.34 3.74 -18.49
CA VAL A 16 12.25 4.75 -17.44
C VAL A 16 11.56 4.08 -16.25
N VAL A 17 12.31 3.87 -15.17
CA VAL A 17 11.80 3.18 -13.97
C VAL A 17 11.65 4.19 -12.84
N SER A 18 10.44 4.30 -12.29
CA SER A 18 10.18 5.13 -11.12
C SER A 18 10.74 4.48 -9.87
N VAL A 19 11.39 5.28 -9.01
CA VAL A 19 11.89 4.84 -7.69
C VAL A 19 11.50 5.84 -6.60
N PRO A 20 11.31 5.39 -5.35
CA PRO A 20 11.04 6.29 -4.23
C PRO A 20 12.17 7.30 -4.04
N ALA A 21 11.80 8.57 -3.81
CA ALA A 21 12.80 9.62 -3.63
C ALA A 21 13.63 9.44 -2.33
N ILE A 22 13.07 8.76 -1.33
CA ILE A 22 13.75 8.47 -0.06
C ILE A 22 14.84 7.40 -0.17
N TRP A 23 14.98 6.72 -1.31
CA TRP A 23 16.01 5.69 -1.47
C TRP A 23 17.42 6.26 -1.38
N ASN A 24 18.30 5.53 -0.70
CA ASN A 24 19.73 5.81 -0.67
C ASN A 24 20.42 5.31 -1.96
N ASP A 25 21.69 5.67 -2.12
CA ASP A 25 22.46 5.30 -3.31
C ASP A 25 22.66 3.78 -3.46
N SER A 26 22.71 3.05 -2.34
CA SER A 26 22.79 1.58 -2.34
C SER A 26 21.54 0.94 -2.94
N ALA A 27 20.34 1.39 -2.55
CA ALA A 27 19.08 0.91 -3.11
C ALA A 27 18.95 1.25 -4.61
N LYS A 28 19.36 2.46 -5.00
CA LYS A 28 19.41 2.88 -6.41
C LYS A 28 20.39 2.03 -7.22
N GLN A 29 21.56 1.73 -6.67
CA GLN A 29 22.55 0.87 -7.30
C GLN A 29 22.06 -0.56 -7.46
N PHE A 30 21.40 -1.11 -6.43
CA PHE A 30 20.76 -2.42 -6.49
C PHE A 30 19.72 -2.51 -7.62
N MET A 31 18.94 -1.44 -7.84
CA MET A 31 17.99 -1.39 -8.96
C MET A 31 18.69 -1.40 -10.32
N ARG A 32 19.81 -0.68 -10.48
CA ARG A 32 20.61 -0.71 -11.72
C ARG A 32 21.13 -2.11 -12.02
N GLU A 33 21.74 -2.76 -11.03
CA GLU A 33 22.25 -4.13 -11.18
C GLU A 33 21.14 -5.14 -11.46
N SER A 34 19.96 -4.93 -10.87
CA SER A 34 18.78 -5.76 -11.14
C SER A 34 18.29 -5.59 -12.59
N ALA A 35 18.30 -4.36 -13.12
CA ALA A 35 17.95 -4.08 -14.51
C ALA A 35 18.93 -4.77 -15.48
N GLU A 36 20.23 -4.69 -15.21
CA GLU A 36 21.26 -5.37 -16.01
C GLU A 36 21.08 -6.89 -16.00
N LYS A 37 20.79 -7.49 -14.84
CA LYS A 37 20.56 -8.94 -14.70
C LYS A 37 19.38 -9.46 -15.52
N VAL A 38 18.39 -8.61 -15.80
CA VAL A 38 17.24 -8.97 -16.65
C VAL A 38 17.42 -8.55 -18.10
N GLY A 39 18.63 -8.11 -18.49
CA GLY A 39 19.00 -7.80 -19.88
C GLY A 39 18.78 -6.35 -20.30
N ILE A 40 18.42 -5.44 -19.38
CA ILE A 40 18.27 -4.03 -19.70
C ILE A 40 19.67 -3.39 -19.77
N LYS A 41 20.03 -2.88 -20.95
CA LYS A 41 21.30 -2.18 -21.15
C LYS A 41 21.31 -0.84 -20.42
N GLY A 42 22.44 -0.49 -19.79
CA GLY A 42 22.57 0.74 -18.99
C GLY A 42 22.35 2.04 -19.76
N ASP A 43 22.68 2.08 -21.06
CA ASP A 43 22.42 3.21 -21.96
C ASP A 43 20.95 3.32 -22.40
N LYS A 44 20.14 2.30 -22.09
CA LYS A 44 18.70 2.24 -22.33
C LYS A 44 17.89 2.28 -21.03
N PHE A 45 18.49 2.76 -19.94
CA PHE A 45 17.89 2.75 -18.62
C PHE A 45 18.14 4.06 -17.87
N ILE A 46 17.07 4.67 -17.38
CA ILE A 46 17.15 5.73 -16.37
C ILE A 46 16.17 5.47 -15.25
N MET A 47 16.54 5.96 -14.07
CA MET A 47 15.61 6.08 -12.94
C MET A 47 15.04 7.48 -12.91
N VAL A 48 13.75 7.59 -12.61
CA VAL A 48 13.06 8.84 -12.29
C VAL A 48 12.53 8.76 -10.87
N TYR A 49 12.53 9.85 -10.12
CA TYR A 49 11.88 9.84 -8.82
C TYR A 49 10.37 9.81 -8.98
N GLU A 50 9.69 8.95 -8.22
CA GLU A 50 8.23 8.89 -8.15
C GLU A 50 7.56 10.27 -8.03
N PRO A 51 7.97 11.17 -7.09
CA PRO A 51 7.35 12.48 -6.99
C PRO A 51 7.64 13.41 -8.18
N GLU A 52 8.73 13.21 -8.91
CA GLU A 52 9.02 13.96 -10.14
C GLU A 52 8.13 13.48 -11.28
N ALA A 53 8.05 12.16 -11.48
CA ALA A 53 7.18 11.54 -12.48
C ALA A 53 5.70 11.91 -12.25
N ALA A 54 5.24 11.88 -10.99
CA ALA A 54 3.90 12.30 -10.60
C ALA A 54 3.63 13.78 -10.94
N SER A 55 4.59 14.66 -10.69
CA SER A 55 4.47 16.10 -10.97
C SER A 55 4.43 16.41 -12.46
N ILE A 56 5.29 15.74 -13.25
CA ILE A 56 5.26 15.85 -14.70
C ILE A 56 3.92 15.35 -15.24
N TYR A 57 3.43 14.21 -14.77
CA TYR A 57 2.12 13.69 -15.19
C TYR A 57 0.98 14.66 -14.82
N ALA A 58 0.98 15.20 -13.60
CA ALA A 58 -0.04 16.14 -13.14
C ALA A 58 -0.08 17.43 -13.98
N ARG A 59 1.06 17.91 -14.46
CA ARG A 59 1.16 19.06 -15.39
C ARG A 59 0.53 18.78 -16.75
N LEU A 60 0.51 17.52 -17.20
CA LEU A 60 -0.04 17.10 -18.49
C LEU A 60 -1.53 16.79 -18.43
N LEU A 61 -2.16 16.80 -17.24
CA LEU A 61 -3.58 16.52 -17.10
C LEU A 61 -4.44 17.64 -17.70
N PRO A 62 -5.55 17.30 -18.38
CA PRO A 62 -6.52 18.29 -18.84
C PRO A 62 -7.04 19.17 -17.71
N VAL A 63 -7.33 20.45 -18.02
CA VAL A 63 -7.79 21.48 -17.08
C VAL A 63 -8.98 21.02 -16.22
N ASP A 64 -9.92 20.30 -16.83
CA ASP A 64 -11.15 19.85 -16.16
C ASP A 64 -10.89 18.78 -15.09
N LYS A 65 -9.75 18.07 -15.17
CA LYS A 65 -9.31 17.10 -14.14
C LYS A 65 -8.52 17.75 -13.02
N LEU A 66 -8.28 19.06 -13.12
CA LEU A 66 -7.45 19.85 -12.23
C LEU A 66 -8.27 20.95 -11.55
N VAL A 67 -9.53 20.68 -11.21
CA VAL A 67 -10.37 21.60 -10.43
C VAL A 67 -10.46 21.05 -9.01
N GLY A 68 -9.93 21.80 -8.03
CA GLY A 68 -10.05 21.44 -6.63
C GLY A 68 -11.51 21.55 -6.15
N ASN A 69 -11.83 20.95 -4.99
CA ASN A 69 -13.19 20.96 -4.41
C ASN A 69 -13.80 22.37 -4.25
N ASN A 70 -12.98 23.42 -4.24
CA ASN A 70 -13.40 24.81 -4.10
C ASN A 70 -13.54 25.54 -5.45
N GLY A 71 -13.50 24.82 -6.58
CA GLY A 71 -13.54 25.42 -7.93
C GLY A 71 -12.22 26.05 -8.39
N ALA A 72 -11.17 25.98 -7.57
CA ALA A 72 -9.86 26.52 -7.91
C ALA A 72 -9.13 25.61 -8.91
N VAL A 73 -8.65 26.20 -10.01
CA VAL A 73 -7.89 25.48 -11.03
C VAL A 73 -6.47 25.19 -10.49
N ILE A 74 -6.18 23.91 -10.26
CA ILE A 74 -4.90 23.33 -9.82
C ILE A 74 -3.78 23.65 -10.82
N LEU A 75 -4.07 24.00 -12.08
CA LEU A 75 -3.05 24.43 -13.06
C LEU A 75 -2.16 25.57 -12.57
N LYS A 76 -2.71 26.51 -11.77
CA LYS A 76 -1.91 27.60 -11.16
C LYS A 76 -0.90 27.11 -10.13
N ALA A 77 -0.97 25.85 -9.69
CA ALA A 77 0.04 25.25 -8.83
C ALA A 77 1.38 25.05 -9.56
N PHE A 78 1.37 25.08 -10.90
CA PHE A 78 2.55 24.88 -11.74
C PHE A 78 3.06 26.15 -12.42
N ASP A 79 2.53 27.33 -12.09
CA ASP A 79 3.11 28.60 -12.57
C ASP A 79 4.53 28.79 -11.99
N PRO A 80 5.45 29.46 -12.71
CA PRO A 80 6.74 29.87 -12.17
C PRO A 80 6.65 30.49 -10.76
N GLY A 81 7.58 30.09 -9.89
CA GLY A 81 7.65 30.53 -8.50
C GLY A 81 6.71 29.80 -7.53
N ARG A 82 5.76 29.00 -8.03
CA ARG A 82 4.83 28.23 -7.18
C ARG A 82 5.52 27.05 -6.51
N LYS A 83 5.02 26.73 -5.32
CA LYS A 83 5.49 25.62 -4.49
C LYS A 83 4.32 24.70 -4.20
N PHE A 84 4.56 23.41 -4.29
CA PHE A 84 3.56 22.39 -4.01
C PHE A 84 4.22 21.17 -3.36
N ILE A 85 3.38 20.30 -2.80
CA ILE A 85 3.81 19.05 -2.19
C ILE A 85 3.23 17.90 -2.99
N VAL A 86 4.06 16.92 -3.30
CA VAL A 86 3.63 15.60 -3.75
C VAL A 86 3.60 14.69 -2.52
N LEU A 87 2.43 14.12 -2.26
CA LEU A 87 2.22 13.07 -1.26
C LEU A 87 1.88 11.79 -2.02
N ASP A 88 2.86 10.89 -2.13
CA ASP A 88 2.65 9.55 -2.67
C ASP A 88 2.42 8.59 -1.50
N ALA A 89 1.22 8.05 -1.37
CA ALA A 89 0.85 7.11 -0.33
C ALA A 89 0.56 5.74 -0.94
N GLY A 90 1.63 5.01 -1.21
CA GLY A 90 1.60 3.70 -1.85
C GLY A 90 1.25 2.55 -0.92
N GLY A 91 1.49 1.32 -1.41
CA GLY A 91 1.30 0.10 -0.64
C GLY A 91 2.38 -0.11 0.42
N GLY A 92 3.65 0.13 0.07
CA GLY A 92 4.79 -0.09 0.97
C GLY A 92 5.25 1.18 1.68
N THR A 93 5.34 2.28 0.95
CA THR A 93 5.90 3.54 1.43
C THR A 93 4.89 4.68 1.35
N VAL A 94 5.14 5.70 2.15
CA VAL A 94 4.61 7.05 1.94
C VAL A 94 5.81 7.95 1.69
N ASP A 95 5.80 8.66 0.57
CA ASP A 95 6.86 9.54 0.10
C ASP A 95 6.30 10.97 -0.04
N ILE A 96 7.02 11.93 0.55
CA ILE A 96 6.64 13.34 0.58
C ILE A 96 7.78 14.15 -0.03
N SER A 97 7.45 14.93 -1.05
CA SER A 97 8.41 15.81 -1.73
C SER A 97 7.82 17.22 -1.85
N ALA A 98 8.57 18.22 -1.41
CA ALA A 98 8.24 19.62 -1.63
C ALA A 98 9.00 20.12 -2.86
N GLN A 99 8.26 20.66 -3.83
CA GLN A 99 8.81 21.08 -5.11
C GLN A 99 8.41 22.53 -5.43
N GLN A 100 9.28 23.22 -6.17
CA GLN A 100 9.07 24.55 -6.71
C GLN A 100 9.20 24.53 -8.23
N VAL A 101 8.32 25.25 -8.92
CA VAL A 101 8.48 25.51 -10.35
C VAL A 101 9.43 26.69 -10.55
N LEU A 102 10.49 26.47 -11.32
CA LEU A 102 11.44 27.51 -11.71
C LEU A 102 10.91 28.33 -12.89
N GLU A 103 11.52 29.49 -13.16
CA GLU A 103 11.16 30.38 -14.28
C GLU A 103 11.26 29.71 -15.65
N ASN A 104 12.18 28.77 -15.81
CA ASN A 104 12.34 27.95 -17.02
C ASN A 104 11.36 26.76 -17.09
N GLY A 105 10.47 26.61 -16.12
CA GLY A 105 9.50 25.52 -16.01
C GLY A 105 10.04 24.25 -15.35
N GLU A 106 11.33 24.15 -15.04
CA GLU A 106 11.91 22.99 -14.35
C GLU A 106 11.39 22.84 -12.93
N LEU A 107 11.48 21.62 -12.40
CA LEU A 107 11.10 21.29 -11.03
C LEU A 107 12.34 21.28 -10.14
N LYS A 108 12.30 22.07 -9.07
CA LYS A 108 13.33 22.07 -8.03
C LYS A 108 12.78 21.49 -6.74
N ILE A 109 13.47 20.49 -6.20
CA ILE A 109 13.19 19.98 -4.86
C ILE A 109 13.69 21.03 -3.84
N ILE A 110 12.79 21.51 -2.97
CA ILE A 110 13.07 22.62 -2.03
C ILE A 110 13.32 22.17 -0.59
N HIS A 111 13.02 20.91 -0.29
CA HIS A 111 13.33 20.29 1.00
C HIS A 111 13.74 18.84 0.78
N LYS A 112 14.57 18.31 1.68
CA LYS A 112 14.92 16.89 1.66
C LYS A 112 13.64 16.06 1.73
N GLU A 113 13.53 15.10 0.83
CA GLU A 113 12.39 14.21 0.76
C GLU A 113 12.26 13.42 2.06
N CYS A 114 11.03 13.28 2.52
CA CYS A 114 10.73 12.56 3.74
C CYS A 114 9.65 11.51 3.49
N GLY A 115 9.60 10.51 4.34
CA GLY A 115 8.74 9.37 4.12
C GLY A 115 9.10 8.21 5.02
N GLY A 116 8.39 7.11 4.85
CA GLY A 116 8.58 5.92 5.66
C GLY A 116 7.72 4.74 5.21
N PRO A 117 7.88 3.58 5.86
CA PRO A 117 7.13 2.36 5.56
C PRO A 117 5.70 2.43 6.14
N TRP A 118 4.96 3.47 5.76
CA TRP A 118 3.62 3.79 6.28
C TRP A 118 2.51 3.53 5.26
N GLY A 119 2.84 2.82 4.17
CA GLY A 119 1.90 2.51 3.10
C GLY A 119 0.81 1.53 3.53
N GLY A 120 -0.12 1.22 2.63
CA GLY A 120 -1.28 0.37 2.91
C GLY A 120 -0.99 -1.03 3.47
N GLU A 121 0.24 -1.52 3.39
CA GLU A 121 0.69 -2.78 4.00
C GLU A 121 0.72 -2.72 5.53
N CYS A 122 0.94 -1.55 6.13
CA CYS A 122 0.86 -1.44 7.60
C CYS A 122 -0.54 -1.81 8.13
N ILE A 123 -1.59 -1.46 7.38
CA ILE A 123 -2.99 -1.81 7.70
C ILE A 123 -3.21 -3.33 7.56
N ASN A 124 -2.64 -3.94 6.51
CA ASN A 124 -2.70 -5.40 6.32
C ASN A 124 -2.02 -6.14 7.47
N GLN A 125 -0.89 -5.63 7.94
CA GLN A 125 -0.19 -6.20 9.10
C GLN A 125 -1.02 -6.08 10.39
N GLN A 126 -1.71 -4.97 10.62
CA GLN A 126 -2.61 -4.83 11.77
C GLN A 126 -3.75 -5.85 11.73
N PHE A 127 -4.32 -6.10 10.55
CA PHE A 127 -5.31 -7.17 10.38
C PHE A 127 -4.74 -8.55 10.71
N VAL A 128 -3.54 -8.88 10.21
CA VAL A 128 -2.86 -10.15 10.53
C VAL A 128 -2.54 -10.26 12.02
N ASN A 129 -2.16 -9.16 12.68
CA ASN A 129 -1.90 -9.14 14.11
C ASN A 129 -3.17 -9.40 14.91
N MET A 130 -4.31 -8.80 14.53
CA MET A 130 -5.61 -9.13 15.13
C MET A 130 -5.95 -10.62 14.94
N LEU A 131 -5.70 -11.19 13.76
CA LEU A 131 -5.90 -12.63 13.56
C LEU A 131 -4.99 -13.45 14.49
N LYS A 132 -3.74 -13.06 14.72
CA LYS A 132 -2.87 -13.73 15.70
C LYS A 132 -3.36 -13.60 17.14
N GLU A 133 -4.00 -12.49 17.50
CA GLU A 133 -4.63 -12.32 18.82
C GLU A 133 -5.84 -13.26 19.00
N ILE A 134 -6.60 -13.52 17.93
CA ILE A 134 -7.77 -14.41 17.95
C ILE A 134 -7.34 -15.89 17.91
N PHE A 135 -6.51 -16.25 16.93
CA PHE A 135 -6.19 -17.64 16.59
C PHE A 135 -4.90 -18.15 17.23
N GLY A 136 -4.04 -17.25 17.73
CA GLY A 136 -2.71 -17.61 18.25
C GLY A 136 -1.64 -17.68 17.17
N ASN A 137 -0.39 -17.46 17.57
CA ASN A 137 0.75 -17.42 16.65
C ASN A 137 1.02 -18.77 15.97
N GLU A 138 0.84 -19.88 16.69
CA GLU A 138 1.13 -21.21 16.16
C GLU A 138 0.11 -21.63 15.10
N VAL A 139 -1.19 -21.46 15.37
CA VAL A 139 -2.26 -21.71 14.39
C VAL A 139 -2.04 -20.87 13.14
N MET A 140 -1.75 -19.56 13.28
CA MET A 140 -1.52 -18.67 12.13
C MET A 140 -0.27 -19.05 11.33
N LYS A 141 0.77 -19.54 12.00
CA LYS A 141 1.99 -20.03 11.33
C LYS A 141 1.70 -21.29 10.53
N GLN A 142 1.03 -22.28 11.14
CA GLN A 142 0.65 -23.52 10.44
C GLN A 142 -0.31 -23.25 9.30
N PHE A 143 -1.31 -22.39 9.48
CA PHE A 143 -2.25 -22.00 8.43
C PHE A 143 -1.52 -21.39 7.23
N LYS A 144 -0.55 -20.49 7.47
CA LYS A 144 0.24 -19.87 6.40
C LYS A 144 1.11 -20.90 5.66
N CYS A 145 1.67 -21.89 6.35
CA CYS A 145 2.54 -22.90 5.76
C CYS A 145 1.79 -24.02 5.03
N ASN A 146 0.70 -24.51 5.63
CA ASN A 146 -0.02 -25.70 5.16
C ASN A 146 -1.22 -25.35 4.28
N ASN A 147 -1.78 -24.15 4.43
CA ASN A 147 -2.97 -23.67 3.71
C ASN A 147 -2.72 -22.29 3.08
N GLY A 148 -1.56 -22.13 2.43
CA GLY A 148 -1.10 -20.86 1.88
C GLY A 148 -2.06 -20.20 0.89
N GLU A 149 -2.78 -20.99 0.08
CA GLU A 149 -3.77 -20.47 -0.87
C GLU A 149 -4.95 -19.80 -0.16
N ASP A 150 -5.48 -20.44 0.89
CA ASP A 150 -6.56 -19.89 1.72
C ASP A 150 -6.09 -18.66 2.49
N PHE A 151 -4.85 -18.68 3.00
CA PHE A 151 -4.25 -17.51 3.64
C PHE A 151 -4.15 -16.33 2.67
N LEU A 152 -3.69 -16.56 1.44
CA LEU A 152 -3.63 -15.52 0.41
C LEU A 152 -5.03 -15.03 0.01
N GLN A 153 -6.03 -15.93 -0.06
CA GLN A 153 -7.39 -15.54 -0.34
C GLN A 153 -7.98 -14.67 0.77
N LEU A 154 -7.72 -15.01 2.04
CA LEU A 154 -8.12 -14.21 3.19
C LEU A 154 -7.53 -12.79 3.14
N LEU A 155 -6.25 -12.65 2.79
CA LEU A 155 -5.60 -11.35 2.62
C LEU A 155 -6.19 -10.57 1.44
N ARG A 156 -6.49 -11.23 0.32
CA ARG A 156 -7.17 -10.59 -0.83
C ARG A 156 -8.56 -10.09 -0.47
N ASP A 157 -9.34 -10.89 0.25
CA ASP A 157 -10.67 -10.52 0.71
C ASP A 157 -10.62 -9.30 1.64
N PHE A 158 -9.65 -9.26 2.54
CA PHE A 158 -9.40 -8.09 3.39
C PHE A 158 -8.97 -6.87 2.58
N GLU A 159 -8.05 -7.02 1.62
CA GLU A 159 -7.60 -5.93 0.76
C GLU A 159 -8.77 -5.28 0.00
N VAL A 160 -9.73 -6.08 -0.47
CA VAL A 160 -10.97 -5.57 -1.08
C VAL A 160 -11.81 -4.77 -0.08
N LYS A 161 -11.92 -5.21 1.18
CA LYS A 161 -12.64 -4.43 2.21
C LYS A 161 -11.91 -3.13 2.54
N LYS A 162 -10.59 -3.17 2.68
CA LYS A 162 -9.74 -2.01 2.95
C LYS A 162 -9.88 -0.95 1.87
N LYS A 163 -9.79 -1.33 0.58
CA LYS A 163 -9.93 -0.40 -0.56
C LYS A 163 -11.31 0.25 -0.65
N ASN A 164 -12.35 -0.43 -0.17
CA ASN A 164 -13.72 0.08 -0.16
C ASN A 164 -14.14 0.66 1.21
N TYR A 165 -13.18 0.83 2.13
CA TYR A 165 -13.44 1.39 3.44
C TYR A 165 -13.71 2.89 3.32
N LYS A 166 -14.76 3.37 3.98
CA LYS A 166 -15.16 4.78 3.98
C LYS A 166 -15.15 5.31 5.40
N VAL A 167 -14.78 6.58 5.56
CA VAL A 167 -14.79 7.29 6.86
C VAL A 167 -16.18 7.24 7.49
N GLU A 168 -17.22 7.52 6.70
CA GLU A 168 -18.61 7.28 7.08
C GLU A 168 -19.09 6.00 6.40
N GLY A 169 -19.38 4.96 7.19
CA GLY A 169 -19.78 3.68 6.64
C GLY A 169 -20.36 2.74 7.69
N LYS A 170 -20.46 1.46 7.32
CA LYS A 170 -21.07 0.43 8.16
C LYS A 170 -20.34 0.29 9.51
N GLU A 171 -21.10 -0.03 10.54
CA GLU A 171 -20.62 -0.25 11.92
C GLU A 171 -19.65 -1.45 12.06
N SER A 172 -19.62 -2.35 11.07
CA SER A 172 -18.68 -3.47 11.05
C SER A 172 -18.19 -3.81 9.64
N VAL A 173 -16.98 -4.37 9.59
CA VAL A 173 -16.41 -5.01 8.43
C VAL A 173 -16.58 -6.52 8.59
N THR A 174 -17.05 -7.18 7.52
CA THR A 174 -17.23 -8.64 7.53
C THR A 174 -16.23 -9.30 6.61
N ILE A 175 -15.50 -10.28 7.14
CA ILE A 175 -14.54 -11.11 6.40
C ILE A 175 -14.99 -12.57 6.48
N ARG A 176 -14.89 -13.29 5.37
CA ARG A 176 -15.16 -14.73 5.35
C ARG A 176 -13.95 -15.47 5.91
N MET A 177 -14.16 -16.31 6.92
CA MET A 177 -13.12 -17.15 7.48
C MET A 177 -12.98 -18.43 6.66
N PRO A 178 -11.76 -18.78 6.22
CA PRO A 178 -11.50 -20.07 5.59
C PRO A 178 -11.85 -21.22 6.54
N LEU A 179 -12.50 -22.26 6.02
CA LEU A 179 -12.85 -23.43 6.81
C LEU A 179 -11.59 -24.12 7.36
N SER A 180 -10.55 -24.21 6.53
CA SER A 180 -9.22 -24.73 6.88
C SER A 180 -8.61 -24.03 8.09
N LEU A 181 -8.80 -22.71 8.26
CA LEU A 181 -8.33 -21.98 9.44
C LEU A 181 -9.14 -22.33 10.68
N THR A 182 -10.47 -22.41 10.56
CA THR A 182 -11.34 -22.73 11.71
C THR A 182 -11.20 -24.18 12.17
N GLU A 183 -11.01 -25.12 11.24
CA GLU A 183 -10.75 -26.53 11.53
C GLU A 183 -9.39 -26.70 12.20
N LEU A 184 -8.33 -26.10 11.64
CA LEU A 184 -6.99 -26.13 12.23
C LEU A 184 -6.97 -25.55 13.66
N PHE A 185 -7.73 -24.48 13.92
CA PHE A 185 -7.84 -23.92 15.26
C PHE A 185 -8.48 -24.93 16.23
N ILE A 186 -9.55 -25.61 15.83
CA ILE A 186 -10.23 -26.62 16.65
C ILE A 186 -9.28 -27.80 16.92
N ASP A 187 -8.55 -28.26 15.92
CA ASP A 187 -7.61 -29.37 16.05
C ASP A 187 -6.48 -29.08 17.05
N ILE A 188 -6.03 -27.81 17.14
CA ILE A 188 -4.93 -27.39 18.01
C ILE A 188 -5.43 -27.01 19.41
N GLU A 189 -6.48 -26.19 19.51
CA GLU A 189 -6.93 -25.59 20.78
C GLU A 189 -8.06 -26.40 21.44
N GLY A 190 -8.66 -27.37 20.73
CA GLY A 190 -9.73 -28.24 21.25
C GLY A 190 -11.06 -27.53 21.53
N SER A 191 -11.20 -26.25 21.16
CA SER A 191 -12.41 -25.45 21.33
C SER A 191 -12.71 -24.65 20.07
N ASP A 192 -13.98 -24.28 19.87
CA ASP A 192 -14.36 -23.49 18.70
C ASP A 192 -13.97 -22.01 18.86
N VAL A 193 -13.70 -21.37 17.71
CA VAL A 193 -13.24 -19.99 17.63
C VAL A 193 -14.25 -19.00 18.24
N ALA A 194 -15.56 -19.26 18.12
CA ALA A 194 -16.56 -18.35 18.66
C ALA A 194 -16.55 -18.35 20.19
N THR A 195 -16.37 -19.52 20.82
CA THR A 195 -16.16 -19.65 22.27
C THR A 195 -14.89 -18.93 22.71
N LYS A 196 -13.78 -19.04 21.97
CA LYS A 196 -12.53 -18.31 22.25
C LYS A 196 -12.72 -16.79 22.19
N ILE A 197 -13.41 -16.29 21.16
CA ILE A 197 -13.70 -14.87 21.02
C ILE A 197 -14.56 -14.38 22.18
N ALA A 198 -15.59 -15.13 22.56
CA ALA A 198 -16.52 -14.77 23.63
C ALA A 198 -15.85 -14.63 25.01
N SER A 199 -14.78 -15.39 25.26
CA SER A 199 -13.98 -15.32 26.50
C SER A 199 -12.81 -14.32 26.42
N SER A 200 -12.59 -13.67 25.28
CA SER A 200 -11.50 -12.70 25.07
C SER A 200 -11.96 -11.26 25.29
N ILE A 201 -10.98 -10.34 25.38
CA ILE A 201 -11.22 -8.88 25.38
C ILE A 201 -11.91 -8.37 24.12
N LEU A 202 -11.98 -9.18 23.06
CA LEU A 202 -12.58 -8.81 21.78
C LEU A 202 -14.08 -9.18 21.71
N ASN A 203 -14.68 -9.78 22.73
CA ASN A 203 -16.05 -10.31 22.67
C ASN A 203 -17.13 -9.29 22.28
N GLU A 204 -16.97 -8.01 22.62
CA GLU A 204 -17.88 -6.92 22.26
C GLU A 204 -17.61 -6.35 20.86
N THR A 205 -16.39 -6.54 20.33
CA THR A 205 -15.91 -5.86 19.12
C THR A 205 -15.66 -6.81 17.95
N VAL A 206 -15.57 -8.11 18.21
CA VAL A 206 -15.37 -9.15 17.21
C VAL A 206 -16.36 -10.28 17.47
N ARG A 207 -16.99 -10.78 16.42
CA ARG A 207 -17.91 -11.92 16.52
C ARG A 207 -17.78 -12.82 15.31
N LEU A 208 -17.61 -14.12 15.54
CA LEU A 208 -17.73 -15.14 14.50
C LEU A 208 -19.17 -15.66 14.48
N LYS A 209 -19.83 -15.62 13.32
CA LYS A 209 -21.14 -16.24 13.09
C LYS A 209 -21.09 -17.02 11.78
N ARG A 210 -21.24 -18.34 11.86
CA ARG A 210 -20.97 -19.27 10.75
C ARG A 210 -19.54 -19.04 10.24
N ASP A 211 -19.37 -18.84 8.94
CA ASP A 211 -18.09 -18.58 8.28
C ASP A 211 -17.74 -17.08 8.21
N LYS A 212 -18.42 -16.20 8.94
CA LYS A 212 -18.23 -14.75 8.85
C LYS A 212 -17.72 -14.16 10.15
N LEU A 213 -16.53 -13.56 10.09
CA LEU A 213 -15.96 -12.73 11.14
C LEU A 213 -16.45 -11.30 10.97
N TYR A 214 -17.21 -10.83 11.96
CA TYR A 214 -17.66 -9.45 12.07
C TYR A 214 -16.67 -8.71 12.95
N ILE A 215 -16.07 -7.65 12.42
CA ILE A 215 -15.07 -6.82 13.09
C ILE A 215 -15.69 -5.43 13.23
N ALA A 216 -15.84 -4.95 14.45
CA ALA A 216 -16.35 -3.61 14.73
C ALA A 216 -15.49 -2.55 14.03
N ARG A 217 -16.15 -1.52 13.53
CA ARG A 217 -15.50 -0.37 12.88
C ARG A 217 -14.40 0.24 13.75
N SER A 218 -14.61 0.34 15.06
CA SER A 218 -13.61 0.86 16.02
C SER A 218 -12.28 0.09 15.99
N ILE A 219 -12.30 -1.24 15.78
CA ILE A 219 -11.08 -2.04 15.63
C ILE A 219 -10.40 -1.75 14.29
N VAL A 220 -11.19 -1.65 13.22
CA VAL A 220 -10.65 -1.36 11.89
C VAL A 220 -10.08 0.05 11.82
N ASP A 221 -10.72 1.05 12.43
CA ASP A 221 -10.21 2.42 12.54
C ASP A 221 -8.85 2.44 13.26
N ASN A 222 -8.68 1.63 14.31
CA ASN A 222 -7.40 1.50 15.00
C ASN A 222 -6.26 0.96 14.11
N PHE A 223 -6.57 0.22 13.03
CA PHE A 223 -5.56 -0.22 12.07
C PHE A 223 -4.93 0.97 11.32
N PHE A 224 -5.65 2.10 11.22
CA PHE A 224 -5.18 3.33 10.56
C PHE A 224 -4.51 4.31 11.54
N LEU A 225 -4.74 4.17 12.85
CA LEU A 225 -4.32 5.14 13.87
C LEU A 225 -2.99 4.79 14.55
N ARG A 226 -2.52 3.54 14.48
CA ARG A 226 -1.28 3.13 15.17
C ARG A 226 -0.05 3.18 14.27
N ASN A 227 0.75 4.24 14.42
CA ASN A 227 2.20 4.25 14.20
C ASN A 227 2.87 5.43 14.94
N HIS A 228 2.69 5.51 16.26
CA HIS A 228 3.62 6.24 17.14
C HIS A 228 4.50 5.25 17.92
N THR A 229 5.20 4.38 17.20
CA THR A 229 6.46 3.85 17.74
C THR A 229 7.44 5.02 17.72
N LYS A 230 7.79 5.48 18.93
CA LYS A 230 8.85 6.45 19.20
C LYS A 230 10.11 6.09 18.40
N TYR A 231 10.34 6.76 17.29
CA TYR A 231 11.70 6.97 16.80
C TYR A 231 12.13 8.31 17.36
N HIS A 232 12.83 8.24 18.50
CA HIS A 232 13.72 9.30 18.98
C HIS A 232 14.98 9.28 18.13
#